data_AF-A0A319CGB4-F1
#
_entry.id   AF-A0A319CGB4-F1
#
_cell.length_a   1.000
_cell.length_b   1.000
_cell.length_c   1.000
_cell.angle_alpha   90.00
_cell.angle_beta   90.00
_cell.angle_gamma   90.00
#
_symmetry.space_group_name_H-M   'P 1'
#
loop_
_entity.id
_entity.type
_entity.pdbx_description
1 polymer ?
#
loop_
_entity_poly.entity_id
_entity_poly.type
_entity_poly.pdbx_seq_one_letter_code
_entity_poly.pdbx_strand_id
1 'polypeptide(L)'
;MDASTTADIRDRILHQIHGLLFEVLRESEDTGPMRILGDTPNSILDPKDYLASIRPFVTEIQNCIHEFDANSKTCFIAVNIYPGKHSYFVVDLNNTEYDYQTAHECKTFPVPVHILRLSKRNPPRIYRKRELDGQLAETLRIMHNGHGQDPLPLVDNYCDPNRQYSNPRSLKTLMSRVFRFAH
;
A
#
# COMPACT_ATOMS: atom_id res chain seq x y z
N MET A 1 1.60 17.39 -21.87
CA MET A 1 1.89 15.98 -22.25
C MET A 1 0.54 15.36 -22.56
N ASP A 2 0.36 14.79 -23.75
CA ASP A 2 -0.96 14.27 -24.13
C ASP A 2 -1.32 12.99 -23.35
N ALA A 3 -2.62 12.65 -23.33
CA ALA A 3 -3.13 11.48 -22.62
C ALA A 3 -2.64 10.16 -23.24
N SER A 4 -2.42 10.13 -24.56
CA SER A 4 -1.96 8.93 -25.30
C SER A 4 -0.57 8.49 -24.84
N THR A 5 0.38 9.42 -24.72
CA THR A 5 1.75 9.15 -24.29
C THR A 5 1.81 8.65 -22.85
N THR A 6 0.87 9.06 -22.00
CA THR A 6 0.83 8.61 -20.60
C THR A 6 0.27 7.19 -20.49
N ALA A 7 -0.71 6.83 -21.31
CA ALA A 7 -1.24 5.48 -21.39
C ALA A 7 -0.19 4.48 -21.88
N ASP A 8 0.53 4.78 -22.97
CA ASP A 8 1.56 3.91 -23.52
C ASP A 8 2.72 3.67 -22.52
N ILE A 9 3.11 4.71 -21.79
CA ILE A 9 4.12 4.61 -20.73
C ILE A 9 3.63 3.71 -19.60
N ARG A 10 2.36 3.87 -19.18
CA ARG A 10 1.77 3.07 -18.11
C ARG A 10 1.71 1.60 -18.51
N ASP A 11 1.24 1.29 -19.70
CA ASP A 11 1.10 -0.09 -20.18
C ASP A 11 2.47 -0.77 -20.25
N ARG A 12 3.50 -0.05 -20.72
CA ARG A 12 4.88 -0.55 -20.68
C ARG A 12 5.36 -0.84 -19.24
N ILE A 13 5.07 0.04 -18.29
CA ILE A 13 5.44 -0.16 -16.88
C ILE A 13 4.74 -1.39 -16.31
N LEU A 14 3.44 -1.58 -16.60
CA LEU A 14 2.67 -2.74 -16.14
C LEU A 14 3.29 -4.06 -16.60
N HIS A 15 3.62 -4.18 -17.89
CA HIS A 15 4.29 -5.37 -18.42
C HIS A 15 5.65 -5.63 -17.75
N GLN A 16 6.40 -4.57 -17.42
CA GLN A 16 7.69 -4.70 -16.73
C GLN A 16 7.55 -5.11 -15.27
N ILE A 17 6.51 -4.63 -14.57
CA ILE A 17 6.20 -5.05 -13.19
C ILE A 17 5.94 -6.55 -13.15
N HIS A 18 5.14 -7.07 -14.10
CA HIS A 18 4.79 -8.47 -14.17
C HIS A 18 6.03 -9.37 -14.23
N GLY A 19 6.89 -9.17 -15.23
CA GLY A 19 8.09 -9.98 -15.40
C GLY A 19 9.03 -9.89 -14.19
N LEU A 20 9.22 -8.69 -13.65
CA LEU A 20 10.09 -8.45 -12.48
C LEU A 20 9.59 -9.18 -11.23
N LEU A 21 8.28 -9.11 -10.94
CA LEU A 21 7.71 -9.78 -9.77
C LEU A 21 7.77 -11.29 -9.93
N PHE A 22 7.46 -11.81 -11.10
CA PHE A 22 7.53 -13.24 -11.36
C PHE A 22 8.95 -13.80 -11.11
N GLU A 23 9.99 -13.08 -11.55
CA GLU A 23 11.38 -13.43 -11.27
C GLU A 23 11.68 -13.43 -9.76
N VAL A 24 11.28 -12.39 -9.04
CA VAL A 24 11.52 -12.28 -7.59
C VAL A 24 10.79 -13.34 -6.78
N LEU A 25 9.56 -13.69 -7.16
CA LEU A 25 8.80 -14.76 -6.49
C LEU A 25 9.42 -16.12 -6.75
N ARG A 26 9.89 -16.37 -7.98
CA ARG A 26 10.56 -17.63 -8.33
C ARG A 26 11.90 -17.81 -7.60
N GLU A 27 12.60 -16.71 -7.34
CA GLU A 27 13.86 -16.73 -6.56
C GLU A 27 13.63 -16.78 -5.05
N SER A 28 12.43 -16.47 -4.57
CA SER A 28 12.08 -16.56 -3.16
C SER A 28 11.77 -18.01 -2.78
N GLU A 29 12.59 -18.61 -1.91
CA GLU A 29 12.32 -19.94 -1.34
C GLU A 29 11.17 -19.91 -0.30
N ASP A 30 10.83 -18.72 0.20
CA ASP A 30 9.80 -18.52 1.23
C ASP A 30 8.53 -17.88 0.61
N THR A 31 7.38 -18.48 0.90
CA THR A 31 6.04 -17.98 0.54
C THR A 31 5.40 -17.15 1.66
N GLY A 32 6.19 -16.86 2.71
CA GLY A 32 5.79 -16.08 3.87
C GLY A 32 5.32 -14.66 3.55
N PRO A 33 4.90 -13.91 4.58
CA PRO A 33 4.29 -12.60 4.40
C PRO A 33 5.28 -11.61 3.78
N MET A 34 4.80 -10.84 2.80
CA MET A 34 5.58 -9.82 2.09
C MET A 34 4.75 -8.54 1.96
N ARG A 35 5.41 -7.39 2.12
CA ARG A 35 4.78 -6.08 1.93
C ARG A 35 5.47 -5.35 0.79
N ILE A 36 4.72 -5.02 -0.25
CA ILE A 36 5.21 -4.18 -1.35
C ILE A 36 4.85 -2.73 -1.06
N LEU A 37 5.88 -1.89 -0.94
CA LEU A 37 5.76 -0.44 -0.95
C LEU A 37 6.03 0.07 -2.38
N GLY A 38 4.99 0.47 -3.09
CA GLY A 38 5.11 1.11 -4.40
C GLY A 38 5.61 2.54 -4.27
N ASP A 39 6.77 2.86 -4.82
CA ASP A 39 7.30 4.22 -4.97
C ASP A 39 6.99 4.72 -6.39
N THR A 40 5.97 5.58 -6.50
CA THR A 40 5.34 5.92 -7.79
C THR A 40 5.54 7.39 -8.15
N PRO A 41 6.22 7.71 -9.28
CA PRO A 41 6.33 9.10 -9.72
C PRO A 41 4.97 9.72 -10.02
N ASN A 42 4.66 10.89 -9.45
CA ASN A 42 3.42 11.62 -9.72
C ASN A 42 3.26 11.97 -11.21
N SER A 43 4.36 12.04 -11.96
CA SER A 43 4.36 12.31 -13.41
C SER A 43 3.78 11.19 -14.29
N ILE A 44 3.49 10.02 -13.70
CA ILE A 44 2.81 8.89 -14.38
C ILE A 44 1.43 8.61 -13.78
N LEU A 45 0.96 9.46 -12.86
CA LEU A 45 -0.36 9.40 -12.23
C LEU A 45 -1.27 10.50 -12.78
N ASP A 46 -2.57 10.31 -12.64
CA ASP A 46 -3.55 11.35 -12.93
C ASP A 46 -3.67 12.28 -11.71
N PRO A 47 -3.28 13.57 -11.83
CA PRO A 47 -3.39 14.49 -10.71
C PRO A 47 -4.83 14.78 -10.28
N LYS A 48 -5.83 14.46 -11.11
CA LYS A 48 -7.26 14.58 -10.77
C LYS A 48 -7.78 13.37 -9.99
N ASP A 49 -7.14 12.21 -10.14
CA ASP A 49 -7.52 10.97 -9.47
C ASP A 49 -6.31 10.03 -9.29
N TYR A 50 -5.54 10.33 -8.25
CA TYR A 50 -4.36 9.53 -7.88
C TYR A 50 -4.70 8.08 -7.54
N LEU A 51 -5.82 7.86 -6.84
CA LEU A 51 -6.20 6.50 -6.44
C LEU A 51 -6.58 5.66 -7.66
N ALA A 52 -7.41 6.19 -8.56
CA ALA A 52 -7.77 5.47 -9.78
C ALA A 52 -6.55 5.22 -10.67
N SER A 53 -5.60 6.15 -10.74
CA SER A 53 -4.38 5.96 -11.54
C SER A 53 -3.33 5.03 -10.90
N ILE A 54 -3.38 4.80 -9.58
CA ILE A 54 -2.55 3.81 -8.87
C ILE A 54 -3.11 2.39 -9.03
N ARG A 55 -4.44 2.22 -9.04
CA ARG A 55 -5.11 0.90 -9.07
C ARG A 55 -4.56 -0.05 -10.13
N PRO A 56 -4.29 0.34 -11.39
CA PRO A 56 -3.72 -0.57 -12.38
C PRO A 56 -2.41 -1.23 -11.96
N PHE A 57 -1.51 -0.50 -11.30
CA PHE A 57 -0.26 -1.09 -10.80
C PHE A 57 -0.53 -2.11 -9.70
N VAL A 58 -1.46 -1.82 -8.80
CA VAL A 58 -1.85 -2.75 -7.74
C VAL A 58 -2.54 -3.99 -8.30
N THR A 59 -3.46 -3.83 -9.24
CA THR A 59 -4.11 -4.94 -9.94
C THR A 59 -3.08 -5.83 -10.63
N GLU A 60 -2.09 -5.25 -11.30
CA GLU A 60 -1.04 -6.03 -11.98
C GLU A 60 -0.20 -6.84 -11.00
N ILE A 61 0.20 -6.23 -9.87
CA ILE A 61 0.88 -6.94 -8.79
C ILE A 61 0.02 -8.11 -8.33
N GLN A 62 -1.25 -7.87 -7.99
CA GLN A 62 -2.15 -8.91 -7.52
C GLN A 62 -2.33 -10.03 -8.55
N ASN A 63 -2.54 -9.71 -9.82
CA ASN A 63 -2.68 -10.70 -10.88
C ASN A 63 -1.43 -11.58 -10.99
N CYS A 64 -0.24 -10.97 -11.02
CA CYS A 64 1.03 -11.69 -11.07
C CYS A 64 1.21 -12.64 -9.86
N ILE A 65 0.83 -12.20 -8.66
CA ILE A 65 0.87 -13.06 -7.46
C ILE A 65 -0.07 -14.25 -7.59
N HIS A 66 -1.32 -14.05 -8.03
CA HIS A 66 -2.29 -15.14 -8.17
C HIS A 66 -1.96 -16.09 -9.32
N GLU A 67 -1.29 -15.59 -10.37
CA GLU A 67 -0.77 -16.44 -11.45
C GLU A 67 0.36 -17.34 -10.95
N PHE A 68 1.26 -16.81 -10.12
CA PHE A 68 2.34 -17.58 -9.51
C PHE A 68 1.82 -18.60 -8.49
N ASP A 69 0.89 -18.19 -7.62
CA ASP A 69 0.20 -19.05 -6.67
C ASP A 69 -1.25 -18.60 -6.45
N ALA A 70 -2.20 -19.39 -6.96
CA ALA A 70 -3.63 -19.10 -6.86
C ALA A 70 -4.17 -19.06 -5.41
N ASN A 71 -3.43 -19.61 -4.44
CA ASN A 71 -3.84 -19.59 -3.04
C ASN A 71 -3.34 -18.34 -2.30
N SER A 72 -2.39 -17.62 -2.88
CA SER A 72 -1.80 -16.44 -2.25
C SER A 72 -2.88 -15.39 -1.98
N LYS A 73 -2.78 -14.75 -0.82
CA LYS A 73 -3.71 -13.71 -0.37
C LYS A 73 -3.06 -12.35 -0.56
N THR A 74 -3.78 -11.43 -1.16
CA THR A 74 -3.30 -10.05 -1.34
C THR A 74 -4.27 -9.05 -0.72
N CYS A 75 -3.74 -7.94 -0.21
CA CYS A 75 -4.55 -6.89 0.38
C CYS A 75 -3.99 -5.52 0.01
N PHE A 76 -4.79 -4.67 -0.64
CA PHE A 76 -4.43 -3.29 -0.94
C PHE A 76 -4.69 -2.42 0.29
N ILE A 77 -3.64 -2.12 1.05
CA ILE A 77 -3.77 -1.55 2.40
C ILE A 77 -3.95 -0.03 2.36
N ALA A 78 -3.06 0.69 1.68
CA ALA A 78 -2.99 2.14 1.83
C ALA A 78 -2.41 2.86 0.61
N VAL A 79 -2.73 4.14 0.51
CA VAL A 79 -2.15 5.10 -0.45
C VAL A 79 -1.83 6.41 0.27
N ASN A 80 -0.59 6.88 0.11
CA ASN A 80 -0.18 8.22 0.54
C ASN A 80 0.16 9.07 -0.69
N ILE A 81 -0.61 10.12 -0.90
CA ILE A 81 -0.45 11.07 -2.00
C ILE A 81 0.30 12.28 -1.47
N TYR A 82 1.49 12.56 -2.00
CA TYR A 82 2.28 13.72 -1.58
C TYR A 82 2.35 14.80 -2.67
N PRO A 83 2.38 16.08 -2.28
CA PRO A 83 2.76 17.14 -3.20
C PRO A 83 4.20 16.92 -3.65
N GLY A 84 4.46 17.15 -4.94
CA GLY A 84 5.80 17.02 -5.51
C GLY A 84 5.94 15.79 -6.41
N LYS A 85 7.01 15.01 -6.19
CA LYS A 85 7.51 14.07 -7.21
C LYS A 85 6.92 12.67 -7.13
N HIS A 86 6.56 12.17 -5.95
CA HIS A 86 6.21 10.77 -5.74
C HIS A 86 5.02 10.61 -4.80
N SER A 87 4.23 9.56 -5.03
CA SER A 87 3.18 9.05 -4.15
C SER A 87 3.42 7.56 -3.93
N TYR A 88 2.82 7.02 -2.87
CA TYR A 88 3.12 5.68 -2.39
C TYR A 88 1.86 4.85 -2.22
N PHE A 89 1.98 3.55 -2.47
CA PHE A 89 0.91 2.58 -2.19
C PHE A 89 1.48 1.35 -1.47
N VAL A 90 0.63 0.65 -0.72
CA VAL A 90 1.03 -0.54 0.04
C VAL A 90 0.13 -1.72 -0.31
N VAL A 91 0.75 -2.83 -0.73
CA VAL A 91 0.08 -4.12 -0.94
C VAL A 91 0.74 -5.16 -0.06
N ASP A 92 -0.06 -5.85 0.75
CA ASP A 92 0.39 -7.00 1.52
C ASP A 92 0.08 -8.29 0.76
N LEU A 93 1.00 -9.25 0.87
CA LEU A 93 0.94 -10.59 0.30
C LEU A 93 1.10 -11.58 1.46
N ASN A 94 0.27 -12.61 1.50
CA ASN A 94 0.31 -13.70 2.48
C ASN A 94 0.42 -13.26 3.95
N ASN A 95 -0.02 -12.04 4.25
CA ASN A 95 -0.14 -11.53 5.61
C ASN A 95 -1.44 -12.07 6.23
N THR A 96 -1.47 -13.37 6.48
CA THR A 96 -2.66 -14.10 6.98
C THR A 96 -3.06 -13.70 8.40
N GLU A 97 -2.14 -13.12 9.16
CA GLU A 97 -2.38 -12.56 10.49
C GLU A 97 -2.91 -11.11 10.45
N TYR A 98 -3.07 -10.53 9.26
CA TYR A 98 -3.66 -9.20 9.13
C TYR A 98 -5.14 -9.22 9.52
N ASP A 99 -5.44 -8.56 10.64
CA ASP A 99 -6.80 -8.25 11.05
C ASP A 99 -7.04 -6.75 10.95
N TYR A 100 -7.89 -6.36 9.99
CA TYR A 100 -8.28 -4.96 9.78
C TYR A 100 -8.83 -4.33 11.06
N GLN A 101 -9.57 -5.07 11.91
CA GLN A 101 -10.19 -4.49 13.12
C GLN A 101 -9.15 -4.11 14.17
N THR A 102 -8.10 -4.91 14.34
CA THR A 102 -7.06 -4.71 15.35
C THR A 102 -5.76 -4.11 14.80
N ALA A 103 -5.66 -3.84 13.49
CA ALA A 103 -4.47 -3.29 12.84
C ALA A 103 -3.89 -2.00 13.46
N HIS A 104 -4.72 -1.18 14.13
CA HIS A 104 -4.31 0.02 14.85
C HIS A 104 -3.63 -0.24 16.22
N GLU A 105 -3.77 -1.46 16.76
CA GLU A 105 -3.20 -1.91 18.03
C GLU A 105 -1.98 -2.83 17.81
N CYS A 106 -1.86 -3.44 16.63
CA CYS A 106 -0.82 -4.40 16.31
C CYS A 106 0.57 -3.74 16.35
N LYS A 107 1.39 -4.15 17.33
CA LYS A 107 2.78 -3.67 17.52
C LYS A 107 3.83 -4.70 17.12
N THR A 108 3.42 -5.92 16.78
CA THR A 108 4.27 -7.10 16.98
C THR A 108 4.73 -7.82 15.73
N PHE A 109 4.23 -7.49 14.53
CA PHE A 109 4.56 -8.25 13.32
C PHE A 109 5.07 -7.36 12.18
N PRO A 110 6.38 -7.09 12.13
CA PRO A 110 7.00 -6.39 11.01
C PRO A 110 7.01 -7.32 9.78
N VAL A 111 6.09 -7.09 8.84
CA VAL A 111 6.05 -7.77 7.55
C VAL A 111 7.26 -7.31 6.71
N PRO A 112 8.05 -8.23 6.12
CA PRO A 112 9.17 -7.90 5.24
C PRO A 112 8.81 -6.93 4.10
N VAL A 113 9.37 -5.72 4.15
CA VAL A 113 9.11 -4.67 3.15
C VAL A 113 10.03 -4.77 1.95
N HIS A 114 9.44 -4.75 0.76
CA HIS A 114 10.10 -4.62 -0.52
C HIS A 114 9.61 -3.36 -1.22
N ILE A 115 10.55 -2.54 -1.70
CA ILE A 115 10.21 -1.32 -2.44
C ILE A 115 10.10 -1.67 -3.91
N LEU A 116 8.91 -1.50 -4.49
CA LEU A 116 8.72 -1.49 -5.94
C LEU A 116 8.85 -0.05 -6.45
N ARG A 117 10.04 0.30 -6.95
CA ARG A 117 10.33 1.62 -7.47
C ARG A 117 9.93 1.71 -8.94
N LEU A 118 8.88 2.48 -9.21
CA LEU A 118 8.42 2.76 -10.56
C LEU A 118 9.20 3.93 -11.17
N SER A 119 9.37 3.89 -12.50
CA SER A 119 10.05 4.95 -13.22
C SER A 119 9.45 5.14 -14.60
N LYS A 120 9.41 6.40 -15.03
CA LYS A 120 8.96 6.77 -16.37
C LYS A 120 9.97 6.41 -17.46
N ARG A 121 11.26 6.41 -17.12
CA ARG A 121 12.38 6.30 -18.09
C ARG A 121 13.16 5.01 -17.94
N ASN A 122 13.27 4.49 -16.73
CA ASN A 122 14.03 3.30 -16.42
C ASN A 122 13.07 2.14 -16.13
N PRO A 123 13.51 0.89 -16.31
CA PRO A 123 12.76 -0.25 -15.83
C PRO A 123 12.45 -0.13 -14.32
N PRO A 124 11.28 -0.59 -13.87
CA PRO A 124 10.98 -0.79 -12.46
C PRO A 124 12.06 -1.62 -11.76
N ARG A 125 12.21 -1.40 -10.46
CA ARG A 125 13.12 -2.19 -9.61
C ARG A 125 12.40 -2.59 -8.35
N ILE A 126 12.64 -3.81 -7.90
CA ILE A 126 12.18 -4.30 -6.61
C ILE A 126 13.37 -4.73 -5.77
N TYR A 127 13.37 -4.35 -4.49
CA TYR A 127 14.44 -4.71 -3.57
C TYR A 127 13.95 -4.67 -2.13
N ARG A 128 14.53 -5.54 -1.30
CA ARG A 128 14.25 -5.61 0.14
C ARG A 128 14.76 -4.36 0.85
N LYS A 129 13.95 -3.79 1.75
CA LYS A 129 14.33 -2.66 2.60
C LYS A 129 13.98 -2.89 4.08
N ARG A 130 14.90 -3.55 4.81
CA ARG A 130 14.69 -4.01 6.21
C ARG A 130 14.40 -2.87 7.19
N GLU A 131 14.99 -1.71 6.95
CA GLU A 131 14.83 -0.55 7.83
C GLU A 131 13.38 -0.01 7.83
N LEU A 132 12.59 -0.36 6.81
CA LEU A 132 11.19 0.03 6.69
C LEU A 132 10.21 -0.94 7.34
N ASP A 133 10.62 -2.14 7.77
CA ASP A 133 9.65 -3.13 8.27
C ASP A 133 8.89 -2.60 9.49
N GLY A 134 9.63 -2.04 10.45
CA GLY A 134 9.03 -1.40 11.63
C GLY A 134 8.43 -0.04 11.32
N GLN A 135 9.09 0.79 10.51
CA GLN A 135 8.62 2.16 10.20
C GLN A 135 7.30 2.16 9.44
N LEU A 136 7.16 1.26 8.46
CA LEU A 136 5.93 1.15 7.68
C LEU A 136 4.82 0.50 8.49
N ALA A 137 5.12 -0.50 9.34
CA ALA A 137 4.14 -1.06 10.27
C ALA A 137 3.58 0.02 11.21
N GLU A 138 4.44 0.85 11.81
CA GLU A 138 4.01 1.94 12.69
C GLU A 138 3.18 3.00 11.92
N THR A 139 3.59 3.34 10.70
CA THR A 139 2.85 4.28 9.84
C THR A 139 1.43 3.77 9.55
N LEU A 140 1.31 2.51 9.11
CA LEU A 140 0.02 1.90 8.82
C LEU A 140 -0.86 1.76 10.07
N ARG A 141 -0.26 1.48 11.23
CA ARG A 141 -0.95 1.45 12.52
C ARG A 141 -1.56 2.81 12.85
N ILE A 142 -0.81 3.90 12.66
CA ILE A 142 -1.28 5.27 12.84
C ILE A 142 -2.40 5.60 11.85
N MET A 143 -2.25 5.22 10.58
CA MET A 143 -3.30 5.42 9.56
C MET A 143 -4.58 4.67 9.93
N HIS A 144 -4.50 3.40 10.29
CA HIS A 144 -5.64 2.62 10.77
C HIS A 144 -6.32 3.24 11.97
N ASN A 145 -5.53 3.77 12.92
CA ASN A 145 -6.10 4.49 14.04
C ASN A 145 -6.85 5.73 13.54
N GLY A 146 -6.23 6.58 12.73
CA GLY A 146 -6.78 7.87 12.29
C GLY A 146 -8.03 7.76 11.41
N HIS A 147 -8.04 6.82 10.47
CA HIS A 147 -9.15 6.59 9.53
C HIS A 147 -10.37 5.91 10.14
N GLY A 148 -10.32 5.48 11.40
CA GLY A 148 -11.48 4.83 12.01
C GLY A 148 -11.88 3.57 11.22
N GLN A 149 -13.10 3.53 10.71
CA GLN A 149 -13.66 2.35 10.03
C GLN A 149 -13.75 2.54 8.50
N ASP A 150 -12.98 3.49 7.94
CA ASP A 150 -12.94 3.69 6.48
C ASP A 150 -12.48 2.41 5.77
N PRO A 151 -13.13 2.01 4.65
CA PRO A 151 -12.74 0.81 3.93
C PRO A 151 -11.33 0.93 3.34
N LEU A 152 -10.69 -0.22 3.11
CA LEU A 152 -9.42 -0.28 2.40
C LEU A 152 -9.57 0.06 0.90
N PRO A 153 -8.53 0.64 0.26
CA PRO A 153 -7.30 1.12 0.88
C PRO A 153 -7.54 2.42 1.68
N LEU A 154 -6.80 2.60 2.76
CA LEU A 154 -6.79 3.88 3.49
C LEU A 154 -6.04 4.93 2.66
N VAL A 155 -6.60 6.12 2.51
CA VAL A 155 -6.02 7.16 1.63
C VAL A 155 -5.70 8.42 2.41
N ASP A 156 -4.41 8.72 2.50
CA ASP A 156 -3.93 10.02 2.95
C ASP A 156 -3.57 10.90 1.76
N ASN A 157 -4.30 11.99 1.59
CA ASN A 157 -3.97 13.02 0.61
C ASN A 157 -3.26 14.21 1.28
N TYR A 158 -1.93 14.22 1.24
CA TYR A 158 -1.10 15.32 1.76
C TYR A 158 -1.10 16.57 0.85
N CYS A 159 -1.73 16.51 -0.33
CA CYS A 159 -2.00 17.71 -1.13
C CYS A 159 -3.19 18.51 -0.59
N ASP A 160 -4.05 17.92 0.26
CA ASP A 160 -5.18 18.61 0.88
C ASP A 160 -4.74 19.29 2.18
N PRO A 161 -4.72 20.63 2.26
CA PRO A 161 -4.36 21.35 3.48
C PRO A 161 -5.38 21.16 4.61
N ASN A 162 -6.60 20.71 4.31
CA ASN A 162 -7.67 20.47 5.29
C ASN A 162 -7.71 19.02 5.79
N ARG A 163 -6.72 18.18 5.44
CA ARG A 163 -6.67 16.80 5.88
C ARG A 163 -6.72 16.71 7.40
N GLN A 164 -7.75 16.07 7.92
CA GLN A 164 -7.90 15.77 9.34
C GLN A 164 -8.47 14.37 9.52
N TYR A 165 -7.95 13.65 10.52
CA TYR A 165 -8.57 12.41 10.97
C TYR A 165 -9.81 12.76 11.80
N SER A 166 -10.98 12.46 11.27
CA SER A 166 -12.26 12.83 11.86
C SER A 166 -12.74 11.87 12.94
N ASN A 167 -12.24 10.63 13.00
CA ASN A 167 -12.78 9.61 13.92
C ASN A 167 -11.77 8.52 14.31
N PRO A 168 -10.73 8.83 15.09
CA PRO A 168 -9.73 7.84 15.42
C PRO A 168 -10.27 6.71 16.31
N ARG A 169 -9.86 5.46 16.04
CA ARG A 169 -10.34 4.27 16.76
C ARG A 169 -10.06 4.33 18.27
N SER A 170 -8.91 4.86 18.65
CA SER A 170 -8.52 5.03 20.05
C SER A 170 -9.49 5.91 20.86
N LEU A 171 -10.22 6.85 20.23
CA LEU A 171 -11.24 7.66 20.92
C LEU A 171 -12.49 6.83 21.26
N LYS A 172 -12.86 5.86 20.41
CA LYS A 172 -13.99 4.96 20.69
C LYS A 172 -13.68 3.98 21.83
N THR A 173 -12.43 3.54 21.94
CA THR A 173 -11.97 2.69 23.06
C THR A 173 -12.03 3.43 24.39
N LEU A 174 -11.79 4.76 24.41
CA LEU A 174 -11.89 5.57 25.62
C LEU A 174 -13.37 5.77 26.04
N MET A 175 -14.25 6.11 25.10
CA MET A 175 -15.68 6.29 25.37
C MET A 175 -16.36 4.98 25.83
N SER A 176 -16.06 3.85 25.17
CA SER A 176 -16.64 2.54 25.54
C SER A 176 -16.11 1.96 26.86
N ARG A 177 -14.97 2.45 27.37
CA ARG A 177 -14.49 2.14 28.72
C ARG A 177 -15.16 3.01 29.78
N VAL A 178 -15.38 4.30 29.51
CA VAL A 178 -16.09 5.20 30.43
C VAL A 178 -17.52 4.73 30.71
N PHE A 179 -18.24 4.24 29.69
CA PHE A 179 -19.59 3.70 29.89
C PHE A 179 -19.66 2.30 30.54
N ARG A 180 -18.53 1.58 30.68
CA ARG A 180 -18.48 0.29 31.37
C ARG A 180 -18.19 0.39 32.87
N PHE A 181 -17.82 1.56 33.38
CA PHE A 181 -17.64 1.82 34.82
C PHE A 181 -18.84 2.55 35.45
N ALA A 182 -19.94 2.71 34.72
CA ALA A 182 -21.14 3.44 35.16
C ALA A 182 -22.32 2.53 35.58
N HIS A 183 -22.09 1.24 35.82
CA HIS A 183 -23.07 0.29 36.36
C HIS A 183 -22.48 -0.52 37.51
#